data_AF-A0AAP0EJ64-F1
#
_entry.id   AF-A0AAP0EJ64-F1
#
_cell.length_a   1.000
_cell.length_b   1.000
_cell.length_c   1.000
_cell.angle_alpha   90.00
_cell.angle_beta   90.00
_cell.angle_gamma   90.00
#
_symmetry.space_group_name_H-M   'P 1'
#
loop_
_entity.id
_entity.type
_entity.pdbx_description
1 polymer ?
#
loop_
_entity_poly.entity_id
_entity_poly.type
_entity_poly.pdbx_seq_one_letter_code
_entity_poly.pdbx_strand_id
1 'polypeptide(L)'
;MICKNPIYTQNEMQQSEAILSEKLVVAAAANKFHHCFTKSDDDGFLRCEGVKVQDVIDSVDKRPFYLYNKPQITETSTRITRRDRLRWIIGYAIKANNNLKILEHLRQLGCGALLVSGNELRLAL
;
A
#
# COMPACT_ATOMS: atom_id res chain seq x y z
N MET A 1 -19.83 10.22 -2.94
CA MET A 1 -20.73 11.12 -2.20
C MET A 1 -20.39 11.02 -0.72
N ILE A 2 -19.51 11.89 -0.23
CA ILE A 2 -19.24 12.02 1.21
C ILE A 2 -20.11 13.19 1.66
N CYS A 3 -21.20 12.91 2.38
CA CYS A 3 -21.97 13.94 3.07
C CYS A 3 -21.10 14.52 4.18
N LYS A 4 -20.55 15.71 3.96
CA LYS A 4 -20.10 16.59 5.04
C LYS A 4 -21.26 17.51 5.38
N ASN A 5 -21.88 17.33 6.54
CA ASN A 5 -22.68 18.40 7.14
C ASN A 5 -21.70 19.39 7.81
N PRO A 6 -21.78 20.70 7.49
CA PRO A 6 -20.91 21.70 8.10
C PRO A 6 -21.54 22.25 9.38
N ILE A 7 -20.78 22.28 10.46
CA ILE A 7 -21.04 23.18 11.58
C ILE A 7 -20.14 24.38 11.36
N TYR A 8 -20.71 25.50 10.91
CA TYR A 8 -20.06 26.80 10.89
C TYR A 8 -20.50 27.57 12.15
N THR A 9 -19.53 28.02 12.95
CA THR A 9 -19.68 29.19 13.81
C THR A 9 -18.77 30.30 13.27
N GLN A 10 -19.33 31.51 13.21
CA GLN A 10 -18.85 32.67 12.47
C GLN A 10 -17.68 33.42 13.13
N ASN A 11 -17.13 34.39 12.38
CA ASN A 11 -16.12 35.42 12.67
C ASN A 11 -14.66 34.93 12.46
N GLU A 12 -13.83 35.47 11.55
CA GLU A 12 -13.73 36.79 10.92
C GLU A 12 -13.14 36.68 9.49
N MET A 13 -13.59 37.55 8.58
CA MET A 13 -12.88 37.87 7.33
C MET A 13 -11.97 39.08 7.55
N GLN A 14 -10.69 38.98 7.22
CA GLN A 14 -9.90 40.14 6.80
C GLN A 14 -8.80 39.73 5.80
N GLN A 15 -8.54 40.62 4.86
CA GLN A 15 -7.96 40.47 3.52
C GLN A 15 -6.43 40.26 3.44
N SER A 16 -5.99 39.81 2.25
CA SER A 16 -4.72 40.10 1.51
C SER A 16 -3.40 39.71 2.20
N GLU A 17 -2.43 39.01 1.58
CA GLU A 17 -1.78 39.26 0.29
C GLU A 17 -1.07 37.98 -0.23
N ALA A 18 -0.81 37.93 -1.53
CA ALA A 18 0.06 36.94 -2.14
C ALA A 18 1.52 37.10 -1.66
N ILE A 19 2.10 36.05 -1.07
CA ILE A 19 3.56 35.90 -0.97
C ILE A 19 3.96 34.66 -1.76
N LEU A 20 4.45 34.90 -2.98
CA LEU A 20 5.20 33.96 -3.78
C LEU A 20 6.70 34.20 -3.52
N SER A 21 7.33 33.39 -2.67
CA SER A 21 8.79 33.19 -2.54
C SER A 21 9.02 32.33 -1.30
N GLU A 22 9.92 31.38 -1.18
CA GLU A 22 10.97 30.86 -2.04
C GLU A 22 11.48 29.59 -1.32
N LYS A 23 11.91 28.57 -2.05
CA LYS A 23 12.73 27.45 -1.53
C LYS A 23 12.15 26.65 -0.34
N LEU A 24 11.14 25.84 -0.62
CA LEU A 24 11.15 24.46 -0.10
C LEU A 24 11.72 23.54 -1.18
N VAL A 25 12.97 23.80 -1.57
CA VAL A 25 13.84 22.69 -1.98
C VAL A 25 14.22 21.99 -0.69
N VAL A 26 13.24 21.32 -0.07
CA VAL A 26 13.52 20.25 0.88
C VAL A 26 14.33 19.29 0.04
N ALA A 27 15.63 19.26 0.30
CA ALA A 27 16.55 18.32 -0.29
C ALA A 27 15.83 16.98 -0.28
N ALA A 28 15.47 16.49 -1.47
CA ALA A 28 15.05 15.12 -1.65
C ALA A 28 16.32 14.33 -1.35
N ALA A 29 16.58 14.10 -0.06
CA ALA A 29 17.43 13.04 0.40
C ALA A 29 16.94 11.84 -0.40
N ALA A 30 17.77 11.35 -1.31
CA ALA A 30 17.46 10.25 -2.18
C ALA A 30 17.17 9.08 -1.24
N ASN A 31 15.90 8.94 -0.87
CA ASN A 31 15.44 7.93 0.04
C ASN A 31 15.60 6.66 -0.80
N LYS A 32 16.70 5.94 -0.57
CA LYS A 32 17.00 4.71 -1.30
C LYS A 32 15.73 3.89 -1.23
N PHE A 33 15.10 3.68 -2.38
CA PHE A 33 13.83 3.00 -2.44
C PHE A 33 14.07 1.56 -2.02
N HIS A 34 13.79 1.25 -0.75
CA HIS A 34 13.93 -0.10 -0.20
C HIS A 34 12.76 -0.94 -0.75
N HIS A 35 13.00 -1.55 -1.91
CA HIS A 35 12.05 -2.44 -2.53
C HIS A 35 12.22 -3.86 -2.00
N CYS A 36 11.12 -4.60 -1.92
CA CYS A 36 11.11 -6.00 -1.46
C CYS A 36 11.76 -6.99 -2.43
N PHE A 37 12.11 -6.53 -3.62
CA PHE A 37 13.00 -7.20 -4.56
C PHE A 37 14.26 -6.37 -4.73
N THR A 38 15.41 -7.00 -4.55
CA THR A 38 16.72 -6.34 -4.61
C THR A 38 17.64 -7.08 -5.57
N LYS A 39 18.45 -6.33 -6.31
CA LYS A 39 19.57 -6.90 -7.06
C LYS A 39 20.74 -7.03 -6.09
N SER A 40 21.37 -8.20 -6.06
CA SER A 40 22.60 -8.44 -5.30
C SER A 40 23.79 -7.84 -6.05
N ASP A 41 24.66 -7.12 -5.31
CA ASP A 41 25.85 -6.48 -5.89
C ASP A 41 26.97 -7.50 -6.16
N ASP A 42 27.00 -8.61 -5.42
CA ASP A 42 28.05 -9.63 -5.52
C ASP A 42 27.90 -10.51 -6.76
N ASP A 43 26.68 -10.99 -7.02
CA ASP A 43 26.38 -11.97 -8.08
C ASP A 43 25.46 -11.41 -9.18
N GLY A 44 24.95 -10.19 -9.01
CA GLY A 44 24.09 -9.51 -9.98
C GLY A 44 22.66 -10.05 -10.07
N PHE A 45 22.27 -11.02 -9.24
CA PHE A 45 20.95 -11.65 -9.35
C PHE A 45 19.85 -10.92 -8.58
N LEU A 46 18.60 -11.02 -9.07
CA LEU A 46 17.40 -10.50 -8.40
C LEU A 46 16.97 -11.47 -7.29
N ARG A 47 16.70 -10.93 -6.10
CA ARG A 47 16.27 -11.69 -4.92
C ARG A 47 14.98 -11.12 -4.34
N CYS A 48 14.16 -12.02 -3.78
CA CYS A 48 12.97 -11.71 -2.97
C CYS A 48 13.08 -12.51 -1.67
N GLU A 49 13.08 -11.85 -0.51
CA GLU A 49 13.28 -12.52 0.79
C GLU A 49 14.57 -13.38 0.83
N GLY A 50 15.64 -12.92 0.16
CA GLY A 50 16.90 -13.66 0.03
C GLY A 50 16.88 -14.79 -1.01
N VAL A 51 15.71 -15.22 -1.48
CA VAL A 51 15.56 -16.26 -2.51
C VAL A 51 15.86 -15.67 -3.88
N LYS A 52 16.72 -16.34 -4.65
CA LYS A 52 17.04 -15.95 -6.03
C LYS A 52 15.81 -16.18 -6.91
N VAL A 53 15.38 -15.15 -7.62
CA VAL A 53 14.19 -15.23 -8.48
C VAL A 53 14.38 -16.27 -9.59
N GLN A 54 15.62 -16.46 -10.07
CA GLN A 54 15.94 -17.51 -11.04
C GLN A 54 15.61 -18.93 -10.52
N ASP A 55 15.92 -19.23 -9.26
CA ASP A 55 15.63 -20.55 -8.67
C ASP A 55 14.11 -20.79 -8.55
N VAL A 56 13.35 -19.73 -8.29
CA VAL A 56 11.87 -19.78 -8.33
C VAL A 56 11.38 -20.03 -9.75
N ILE A 57 11.94 -19.33 -10.74
CA ILE A 57 11.61 -19.52 -12.15
C ILE A 57 11.86 -20.97 -12.58
N ASP A 58 12.97 -21.56 -12.17
CA ASP A 58 13.38 -22.91 -12.57
C ASP A 58 12.64 -24.02 -11.82
N SER A 59 12.09 -23.73 -10.63
CA SER A 59 11.29 -24.68 -9.85
C SER A 59 9.80 -24.71 -10.22
N VAL A 60 9.30 -23.75 -11.01
CA VAL A 60 7.89 -23.71 -11.41
C VAL A 60 7.66 -24.24 -12.82
N ASP A 61 6.74 -25.20 -12.93
CA ASP A 61 6.42 -25.85 -14.20
C ASP A 61 5.66 -24.96 -15.18
N LYS A 62 4.88 -24.00 -14.67
CA LYS A 62 3.97 -23.17 -15.47
C LYS A 62 4.47 -21.74 -15.57
N ARG A 63 4.50 -21.21 -16.79
CA ARG A 63 4.91 -19.84 -17.12
C ARG A 63 3.85 -19.18 -18.03
N PRO A 64 3.57 -17.87 -17.90
CA PRO A 64 4.11 -16.94 -16.92
C PRO A 64 3.52 -17.14 -15.51
N PHE A 65 4.17 -16.58 -14.49
CA PHE A 65 3.68 -16.57 -13.10
C PHE A 65 3.91 -15.21 -12.42
N TYR A 66 3.14 -14.95 -11.36
CA TYR A 66 3.34 -13.80 -10.49
C TYR A 66 4.04 -14.23 -9.19
N LEU A 67 5.05 -13.46 -8.77
CA LEU A 67 5.77 -13.65 -7.52
C LEU A 67 5.48 -12.47 -6.59
N TYR A 68 4.95 -12.75 -5.41
CA TYR A 68 4.63 -11.74 -4.39
C TYR A 68 5.52 -11.92 -3.16
N ASN A 69 5.91 -10.81 -2.54
CA ASN A 69 6.59 -10.80 -1.25
C ASN A 69 5.54 -10.69 -0.14
N LYS A 70 5.34 -11.75 0.65
CA LYS A 70 4.31 -11.77 1.68
C LYS A 70 4.62 -10.80 2.84
N PRO A 71 5.86 -10.72 3.38
CA PRO A 71 6.21 -9.72 4.39
C PRO A 71 5.93 -8.29 3.96
N GLN A 72 6.16 -7.91 2.71
CA GLN A 72 5.88 -6.57 2.19
C GLN A 72 4.39 -6.22 2.25
N ILE A 73 3.51 -7.19 1.96
CA ILE A 73 2.06 -7.03 2.11
C ILE A 73 1.69 -6.83 3.59
N THR A 74 2.31 -7.60 4.50
CA THR A 74 2.12 -7.49 5.95
C THR A 74 2.59 -6.14 6.50
N GLU A 75 3.78 -5.70 6.12
CA GLU A 75 4.34 -4.45 6.59
C GLU A 75 3.52 -3.26 6.08
N THR A 76 3.13 -3.29 4.80
CA THR A 76 2.33 -2.21 4.20
C THR A 76 0.96 -2.06 4.87
N SER A 77 0.28 -3.17 5.16
CA SER A 77 -1.02 -3.14 5.84
C SER A 77 -0.92 -2.71 7.30
N THR A 78 0.11 -3.16 8.03
CA THR A 78 0.29 -2.84 9.46
C THR A 78 0.97 -1.49 9.72
N ARG A 79 1.67 -0.90 8.74
CA ARG A 79 2.31 0.41 8.91
C ARG A 79 1.31 1.53 9.24
N ILE A 80 0.11 1.44 8.68
CA ILE A 80 -0.95 2.45 8.89
C ILE A 80 -1.53 2.36 10.30
N THR A 81 -1.67 1.15 10.86
CA THR A 81 -2.27 0.96 12.20
C THR A 81 -1.38 1.47 13.33
N ARG A 82 -0.07 1.57 13.11
CA ARG A 82 0.90 2.00 14.13
C ARG A 82 0.90 3.52 14.38
N ARG A 83 0.24 4.32 13.54
CA ARG A 83 0.48 5.77 13.49
C ARG A 83 -0.50 6.64 14.27
N ASP A 84 -1.76 6.24 14.49
CA ASP A 84 -2.70 7.05 15.27
C ASP A 84 -3.50 6.26 16.32
N ARG A 85 -3.97 7.00 17.31
CA ARG A 85 -4.77 6.53 18.45
C ARG A 85 -6.28 6.56 18.16
N LEU A 86 -6.66 6.67 16.88
CA LEU A 86 -8.04 6.78 16.44
C LEU A 86 -8.62 5.41 16.07
N ARG A 87 -9.94 5.28 16.17
CA ARG A 87 -10.65 4.10 15.66
C ARG A 87 -10.80 4.22 14.15
N TRP A 88 -10.28 3.26 13.41
CA TRP A 88 -10.33 3.19 11.95
C TRP A 88 -10.46 1.77 11.45
N ILE A 89 -10.84 1.67 10.18
CA ILE A 89 -10.88 0.41 9.43
C ILE A 89 -10.01 0.61 8.20
N ILE A 90 -9.05 -0.29 7.99
CA ILE A 90 -8.27 -0.34 6.76
C ILE A 90 -9.02 -1.22 5.78
N GLY A 91 -9.55 -0.62 4.71
CA GLY A 91 -10.22 -1.35 3.64
C GLY A 91 -9.28 -1.58 2.46
N TYR A 92 -9.00 -2.84 2.10
CA TYR A 92 -8.28 -3.17 0.88
C TYR A 92 -9.22 -3.14 -0.33
N ALA A 93 -8.85 -2.41 -1.39
CA ALA A 93 -9.62 -2.36 -2.62
C ALA A 93 -9.41 -3.64 -3.45
N ILE A 94 -10.38 -4.56 -3.41
CA ILE A 94 -10.27 -5.89 -4.06
C ILE A 94 -9.98 -5.79 -5.56
N LYS A 95 -10.52 -4.77 -6.24
CA LYS A 95 -10.24 -4.49 -7.65
C LYS A 95 -8.76 -4.38 -8.01
N ALA A 96 -7.87 -4.10 -7.04
CA ALA A 96 -6.44 -4.00 -7.28
C ALA A 96 -5.79 -5.39 -7.46
N ASN A 97 -6.24 -6.39 -6.71
CA ASN A 97 -5.82 -7.78 -6.84
C ASN A 97 -6.82 -8.68 -6.08
N ASN A 98 -7.49 -9.58 -6.80
CA ASN A 98 -8.49 -10.48 -6.23
C ASN A 98 -7.95 -11.89 -5.91
N ASN A 99 -6.63 -12.06 -5.81
CA ASN A 99 -6.04 -13.32 -5.40
C ASN A 99 -6.50 -13.68 -3.98
N LEU A 100 -7.23 -14.79 -3.86
CA LEU A 100 -7.85 -15.22 -2.61
C LEU A 100 -6.84 -15.38 -1.46
N LYS A 101 -5.61 -15.86 -1.73
CA LYS A 101 -4.59 -16.02 -0.70
C LYS A 101 -4.05 -14.70 -0.16
N ILE A 102 -4.00 -13.67 -1.00
CA ILE A 102 -3.68 -12.30 -0.55
C ILE A 102 -4.83 -11.76 0.31
N LEU A 103 -6.08 -11.94 -0.11
CA LEU A 103 -7.25 -11.48 0.64
C LEU A 103 -7.38 -12.19 2.00
N GLU A 104 -7.19 -13.51 2.05
CA GLU A 104 -7.15 -14.30 3.29
C GLU A 104 -6.09 -13.77 4.25
N HIS A 105 -4.89 -13.47 3.75
CA HIS A 105 -3.79 -12.91 4.53
C HIS A 105 -4.12 -11.52 5.08
N LEU A 106 -4.68 -10.63 4.26
CA LEU A 106 -5.12 -9.30 4.69
C LEU A 106 -6.24 -9.37 5.74
N ARG A 107 -7.18 -10.31 5.59
CA ARG A 107 -8.24 -10.56 6.58
C ARG A 107 -7.65 -10.99 7.92
N GLN A 108 -6.64 -11.86 7.92
CA GLN A 108 -5.93 -12.28 9.15
C GLN A 108 -5.22 -11.11 9.85
N LEU A 109 -4.81 -10.09 9.09
CA LEU A 109 -4.22 -8.86 9.63
C LEU A 109 -5.26 -7.83 10.09
N GLY A 110 -6.56 -8.14 10.00
CA GLY A 110 -7.65 -7.27 10.42
C GLY A 110 -8.06 -6.22 9.39
N CYS A 111 -7.64 -6.35 8.12
CA CYS A 111 -8.13 -5.49 7.06
C CYS A 111 -9.58 -5.87 6.68
N GLY A 112 -10.40 -4.85 6.45
CA GLY A 112 -11.66 -4.97 5.74
C GLY A 112 -11.47 -4.97 4.21
N ALA A 113 -12.57 -5.06 3.47
CA ALA A 113 -12.57 -5.05 2.02
C ALA A 113 -13.40 -3.88 1.47
N LEU A 114 -12.89 -3.22 0.43
CA LEU A 114 -13.64 -2.26 -0.39
C LEU A 114 -14.01 -2.95 -1.70
N LEU A 115 -15.31 -2.87 -2.03
CA LEU A 115 -15.96 -3.67 -3.06
C LEU A 115 -16.60 -2.74 -4.10
N VAL A 116 -16.60 -3.16 -5.37
CA VAL A 116 -17.27 -2.46 -6.48
C VAL A 116 -18.21 -3.39 -7.27
N SER A 117 -18.31 -4.67 -6.90
CA SER A 117 -19.23 -5.63 -7.50
C SER A 117 -19.74 -6.68 -6.50
N GLY A 118 -20.85 -7.34 -6.82
CA GLY A 118 -21.38 -8.44 -6.03
C GLY A 118 -20.47 -9.69 -6.01
N ASN A 119 -19.68 -9.92 -7.06
CA ASN A 119 -18.75 -11.05 -7.08
C ASN A 119 -17.57 -10.85 -6.13
N GLU A 120 -17.11 -9.61 -5.95
CA GLU A 120 -16.11 -9.27 -4.92
C GLU A 120 -16.69 -9.42 -3.51
N LEU A 121 -17.97 -9.08 -3.30
CA LEU A 121 -18.65 -9.36 -2.04
C LEU A 121 -18.64 -10.85 -1.73
N ARG A 122 -18.99 -11.69 -2.72
CA ARG A 122 -18.96 -13.15 -2.56
C ARG A 122 -17.56 -13.69 -2.26
N LEU A 123 -16.52 -13.07 -2.81
CA LEU A 123 -15.13 -13.45 -2.56
C LEU A 123 -14.65 -13.04 -1.16
N ALA A 124 -15.19 -11.96 -0.61
CA ALA A 124 -14.81 -11.41 0.69
C ALA A 124 -15.52 -12.09 1.88
N LEU A 125 -16.61 -12.81 1.63
CA LEU A 125 -17.37 -13.60 2.60
C LEU A 125 -16.84 -15.03 2.69
#